data_AF-A0A3B8WRI9-F1
#
_entry.id   AF-A0A3B8WRI9-F1
#
_cell.length_a   1.000
_cell.length_b   1.000
_cell.length_c   1.000
_cell.angle_alpha   90.00
_cell.angle_beta   90.00
_cell.angle_gamma   90.00
#
_symmetry.space_group_name_H-M   'P 1'
#
loop_
_entity.id
_entity.type
_entity.pdbx_description
1 polymer ?
#
loop_
_entity_poly.entity_id
_entity_poly.type
_entity_poly.pdbx_seq_one_letter_code
_entity_poly.pdbx_strand_id
1 'polypeptide(L)'
;MKTIRIGNGQAFWGDTAQAPLDQVRYGELDYLMLDYLAEVTMSIMQKLRARDPEQGYARDFVPLMENLLPEVLQRGVKVVANAGGVNPLACARAVMAVADKLGLADRVKIGVVTGDDIMGSIDDILDSGEPLANIETGARLADVRDRLASANVYFGAFPIAEALAQGADIVITGRCTDASLAVGPMIHEFGWQANDWDRLSAATIAGHIIECGAQATGGNCMADWEQIDDMAHIGYPIVEVSEDGTFVVTKPEQMGGRVNVASVTEQLLYEIGDPNEYKTADVVCDFTTIQLEQLAPNRVRASGIRGKPAPAQFKVSASYMSGYKTTGTIVYGWPDAVKKAQAADRILRQRLRDRGLEFDAMLT
;
A
#
# COMPACT_ATOMS: atom_id res chain seq x y z
N MET A 1 -2.97 22.80 15.94
CA MET A 1 -3.47 22.03 14.79
C MET A 1 -2.96 20.62 14.96
N LYS A 2 -3.82 19.62 14.84
CA LYS A 2 -3.41 18.22 15.00
C LYS A 2 -2.64 17.77 13.76
N THR A 3 -1.55 17.04 13.96
CA THR A 3 -0.75 16.42 12.90
C THR A 3 -0.54 14.96 13.27
N ILE A 4 -0.62 14.07 12.29
CA ILE A 4 -0.37 12.63 12.46
C ILE A 4 0.73 12.17 11.50
N ARG A 5 1.44 11.10 11.87
CA ARG A 5 2.54 10.50 11.12
C ARG A 5 2.16 9.12 10.61
N ILE A 6 2.14 8.95 9.30
CA ILE A 6 1.84 7.67 8.64
C ILE A 6 3.07 7.23 7.85
N GLY A 7 3.57 6.04 8.15
CA GLY A 7 4.71 5.45 7.45
C GLY A 7 4.29 4.29 6.58
N ASN A 8 4.93 4.14 5.41
CA ASN A 8 4.81 2.93 4.61
C ASN A 8 5.79 1.88 5.11
N GLY A 9 5.31 0.68 5.40
CA GLY A 9 6.15 -0.47 5.74
C GLY A 9 6.27 -1.49 4.63
N GLN A 10 5.44 -1.42 3.58
CA GLN A 10 5.40 -2.47 2.57
C GLN A 10 4.83 -1.97 1.23
N ALA A 11 5.41 -2.46 0.14
CA ALA A 11 5.04 -2.08 -1.22
C ALA A 11 4.25 -3.17 -1.98
N PHE A 12 4.48 -4.44 -1.69
CA PHE A 12 3.85 -5.58 -2.33
C PHE A 12 4.06 -6.86 -1.51
N TRP A 13 3.34 -7.93 -1.86
CA TRP A 13 3.54 -9.25 -1.27
C TRP A 13 4.92 -9.83 -1.63
N GLY A 14 5.78 -10.05 -0.61
CA GLY A 14 7.15 -10.50 -0.79
C GLY A 14 8.22 -9.39 -0.75
N ASP A 15 7.83 -8.16 -0.43
CA ASP A 15 8.78 -7.09 -0.09
C ASP A 15 9.55 -7.40 1.22
N THR A 16 10.55 -6.58 1.54
CA THR A 16 11.39 -6.77 2.72
C THR A 16 10.62 -6.64 4.04
N ALA A 17 10.59 -7.71 4.84
CA ALA A 17 10.03 -7.69 6.19
C ALA A 17 10.80 -6.79 7.18
N GLN A 18 11.96 -6.25 6.78
CA GLN A 18 12.75 -5.33 7.59
C GLN A 18 12.17 -3.91 7.61
N ALA A 19 11.57 -3.44 6.50
CA ALA A 19 11.08 -2.06 6.40
C ALA A 19 10.00 -1.71 7.44
N PRO A 20 8.99 -2.57 7.73
CA PRO A 20 8.04 -2.32 8.81
C PRO A 20 8.70 -2.17 10.19
N LEU A 21 9.71 -2.99 10.48
CA LEU A 21 10.43 -2.96 11.75
C LEU A 21 11.22 -1.65 11.89
N ASP A 22 11.93 -1.23 10.85
CA ASP A 22 12.70 0.00 10.85
C ASP A 22 11.77 1.22 10.97
N GLN A 23 10.62 1.20 10.30
CA GLN A 23 9.62 2.26 10.39
C GLN A 23 9.07 2.44 11.80
N VAL A 24 8.74 1.34 12.49
CA VAL A 24 8.26 1.41 13.88
C VAL A 24 9.37 1.87 14.82
N ARG A 25 10.63 1.50 14.55
CA ARG A 25 11.79 1.85 15.39
C ARG A 25 12.23 3.29 15.27
N TYR A 26 12.27 3.81 14.04
CA TYR A 26 12.94 5.06 13.69
C TYR A 26 12.00 6.12 13.10
N GLY A 27 10.76 5.75 12.75
CA GLY A 27 9.82 6.64 12.06
C GLY A 27 8.96 7.51 12.96
N GLU A 28 8.87 7.23 14.27
CA GLU A 28 7.97 7.92 15.21
C GLU A 28 6.54 8.01 14.65
N LEU A 29 5.95 6.85 14.36
CA LEU A 29 4.68 6.76 13.65
C LEU A 29 3.48 6.76 14.59
N ASP A 30 2.36 7.31 14.14
CA ASP A 30 1.04 7.02 14.71
C ASP A 30 0.42 5.80 13.99
N TYR A 31 0.66 5.70 12.68
CA TYR A 31 0.13 4.66 11.81
C TYR A 31 1.19 4.04 10.91
N LEU A 32 1.10 2.72 10.73
CA LEU A 32 1.90 1.97 9.78
C LEU A 32 0.97 1.36 8.72
N MET A 33 1.15 1.74 7.46
CA MET A 33 0.47 1.10 6.34
C MET A 33 1.30 -0.05 5.77
N LEU A 34 0.65 -1.17 5.46
CA LEU A 34 1.30 -2.34 4.85
C LEU A 34 0.49 -2.79 3.63
N ASP A 35 1.00 -2.49 2.44
CA ASP A 35 0.37 -2.83 1.17
C ASP A 35 0.93 -4.13 0.57
N TYR A 36 0.06 -5.09 0.33
CA TYR A 36 0.35 -6.43 -0.16
C TYR A 36 -0.24 -6.72 -1.54
N LEU A 37 -1.25 -5.97 -1.98
CA LEU A 37 -2.15 -6.44 -3.03
C LEU A 37 -1.93 -5.71 -4.36
N ALA A 38 -1.68 -6.49 -5.41
CA ALA A 38 -1.90 -6.09 -6.79
C ALA A 38 -2.97 -6.99 -7.43
N GLU A 39 -3.48 -6.64 -8.60
CA GLU A 39 -4.46 -7.45 -9.34
C GLU A 39 -3.98 -8.90 -9.52
N VAL A 40 -2.69 -9.09 -9.84
CA VAL A 40 -2.09 -10.42 -10.00
C VAL A 40 -2.09 -11.23 -8.70
N THR A 41 -1.83 -10.58 -7.57
CA THR A 41 -1.73 -11.18 -6.24
C THR A 41 -3.07 -11.82 -5.84
N MET A 42 -4.18 -11.15 -6.12
CA MET A 42 -5.53 -11.64 -5.84
C MET A 42 -5.80 -12.99 -6.52
N SER A 43 -5.38 -13.14 -7.79
CA SER A 43 -5.54 -14.41 -8.52
C SER A 43 -4.75 -15.56 -7.91
N ILE A 44 -3.56 -15.28 -7.34
CA ILE A 44 -2.73 -16.28 -6.67
C ILE A 44 -3.39 -16.69 -5.35
N MET A 45 -3.86 -15.72 -4.57
CA MET A 45 -4.52 -15.97 -3.29
C MET A 45 -5.82 -16.75 -3.46
N GLN A 46 -6.57 -16.52 -4.54
CA GLN A 46 -7.76 -17.32 -4.86
C GLN A 46 -7.41 -18.77 -5.17
N LYS A 47 -6.33 -19.02 -5.92
CA LYS A 47 -5.82 -20.39 -6.14
C LYS A 47 -5.41 -21.07 -4.84
N LEU A 48 -4.88 -20.32 -3.87
CA LEU A 48 -4.56 -20.86 -2.55
C LEU A 48 -5.84 -21.20 -1.77
N ARG A 49 -6.81 -20.29 -1.71
CA ARG A 49 -8.11 -20.49 -1.04
C ARG A 49 -8.91 -21.66 -1.62
N ALA A 50 -8.86 -21.84 -2.93
CA ALA A 50 -9.53 -22.97 -3.60
C ALA A 50 -8.94 -24.34 -3.22
N ARG A 51 -7.67 -24.39 -2.79
CA ARG A 51 -7.02 -25.62 -2.31
C ARG A 51 -7.22 -25.84 -0.81
N ASP A 52 -7.26 -24.75 -0.04
CA ASP A 52 -7.43 -24.75 1.40
C ASP A 52 -8.28 -23.53 1.80
N PRO A 53 -9.53 -23.72 2.27
CA PRO A 53 -10.43 -22.63 2.64
C PRO A 53 -9.90 -21.69 3.73
N GLU A 54 -8.90 -22.10 4.51
CA GLU A 54 -8.26 -21.25 5.52
C GLU A 54 -7.13 -20.38 4.93
N GLN A 55 -6.86 -20.46 3.63
CA GLN A 55 -5.87 -19.63 2.92
C GLN A 55 -6.55 -18.49 2.16
N GLY A 56 -5.76 -17.72 1.40
CA GLY A 56 -6.23 -16.60 0.59
C GLY A 56 -5.83 -15.22 1.09
N TYR A 57 -4.83 -15.17 1.96
CA TYR A 57 -4.21 -13.95 2.48
C TYR A 57 -2.68 -14.02 2.35
N ALA A 58 -1.98 -12.92 2.60
CA ALA A 58 -0.53 -12.84 2.50
C ALA A 58 0.16 -13.66 3.60
N ARG A 59 0.83 -14.75 3.21
CA ARG A 59 1.37 -15.75 4.17
C ARG A 59 2.53 -15.23 5.02
N ASP A 60 3.27 -14.26 4.51
CA ASP A 60 4.39 -13.57 5.17
C ASP A 60 3.92 -12.50 6.17
N PHE A 61 2.66 -12.04 6.08
CA PHE A 61 2.10 -11.07 7.03
C PHE A 61 2.01 -11.63 8.46
N VAL A 62 1.63 -12.90 8.63
CA VAL A 62 1.48 -13.49 9.97
C VAL A 62 2.83 -13.59 10.72
N PRO A 63 3.91 -14.13 10.11
CA PRO A 63 5.25 -14.07 10.70
C PRO A 63 5.77 -12.64 10.91
N LEU A 64 5.45 -11.69 10.02
CA LEU A 64 5.78 -10.28 10.23
C LEU A 64 5.12 -9.75 11.50
N MET A 65 3.81 -9.99 11.67
CA MET A 65 3.08 -9.57 12.86
C MET A 65 3.63 -10.22 14.13
N GLU A 66 4.09 -11.47 14.10
CA GLU A 66 4.75 -12.09 15.25
C GLU A 66 5.97 -11.28 15.74
N ASN A 67 6.76 -10.76 14.81
CA ASN A 67 7.94 -9.95 15.12
C ASN A 67 7.60 -8.48 15.45
N LEU A 68 6.51 -7.96 14.86
CA LEU A 68 6.16 -6.55 14.90
C LEU A 68 5.24 -6.20 16.07
N LEU A 69 4.32 -7.10 16.44
CA LEU A 69 3.22 -6.86 17.38
C LEU A 69 3.67 -6.32 18.75
N PRO A 70 4.71 -6.88 19.40
CA PRO A 70 5.15 -6.36 20.69
C PRO A 70 5.58 -4.88 20.62
N GLU A 71 6.27 -4.50 19.54
CA GLU A 71 6.84 -3.16 19.40
C GLU A 71 5.79 -2.13 19.02
N VAL A 72 4.84 -2.46 18.12
CA VAL A 72 3.73 -1.55 17.78
C VAL A 72 2.84 -1.27 18.97
N LEU A 73 2.52 -2.29 19.79
CA LEU A 73 1.72 -2.10 21.01
C LEU A 73 2.48 -1.31 22.08
N GLN A 74 3.78 -1.50 22.22
CA GLN A 74 4.60 -0.74 23.16
C GLN A 74 4.64 0.76 22.80
N ARG A 75 4.70 1.06 21.50
CA ARG A 75 4.82 2.43 20.99
C ARG A 75 3.47 3.10 20.70
N GLY A 76 2.37 2.33 20.73
CA GLY A 76 1.04 2.84 20.40
C GLY A 76 0.82 3.07 18.89
N VAL A 77 1.59 2.39 18.03
CA VAL A 77 1.44 2.48 16.58
C VAL A 77 0.28 1.58 16.13
N LYS A 78 -0.66 2.12 15.35
CA LYS A 78 -1.73 1.32 14.74
C LYS A 78 -1.30 0.81 13.36
N VAL A 79 -1.74 -0.40 12.99
CA VAL A 79 -1.39 -1.03 11.71
C VAL A 79 -2.61 -1.10 10.81
N VAL A 80 -2.47 -0.71 9.55
CA VAL A 80 -3.52 -0.86 8.52
C VAL A 80 -2.95 -1.62 7.34
N ALA A 81 -3.54 -2.77 7.01
CA ALA A 81 -3.02 -3.67 5.99
C ALA A 81 -4.12 -4.27 5.12
N ASN A 82 -3.90 -4.33 3.80
CA ASN A 82 -4.71 -5.10 2.87
C ASN A 82 -4.23 -6.56 2.72
N ALA A 83 -3.41 -7.03 3.67
CA ALA A 83 -2.87 -8.39 3.71
C ALA A 83 -3.93 -9.50 3.71
N GLY A 84 -5.20 -9.17 4.00
CA GLY A 84 -6.32 -10.10 4.02
C GLY A 84 -6.66 -10.70 2.67
N GLY A 85 -6.31 -10.04 1.57
CA GLY A 85 -6.51 -10.56 0.22
C GLY A 85 -7.96 -10.96 -0.04
N VAL A 86 -8.19 -12.24 -0.33
CA VAL A 86 -9.53 -12.80 -0.57
C VAL A 86 -10.07 -13.59 0.64
N ASN A 87 -9.37 -13.54 1.77
CA ASN A 87 -9.82 -14.16 3.02
C ASN A 87 -9.37 -13.34 4.26
N PRO A 88 -9.84 -12.09 4.38
CA PRO A 88 -9.43 -11.20 5.47
C PRO A 88 -9.79 -11.74 6.86
N LEU A 89 -10.86 -12.52 6.98
CA LEU A 89 -11.25 -13.16 8.24
C LEU A 89 -10.28 -14.27 8.68
N ALA A 90 -9.80 -15.11 7.76
CA ALA A 90 -8.78 -16.11 8.10
C ALA A 90 -7.45 -15.46 8.46
N CYS A 91 -7.08 -14.39 7.74
CA CYS A 91 -5.91 -13.58 8.08
C CYS A 91 -5.98 -13.06 9.51
N ALA A 92 -7.11 -12.45 9.89
CA ALA A 92 -7.32 -11.94 11.24
C ALA A 92 -7.26 -13.03 12.32
N ARG A 93 -7.84 -14.21 12.08
CA ARG A 93 -7.73 -15.35 13.01
C ARG A 93 -6.28 -15.78 13.19
N ALA A 94 -5.50 -15.84 12.11
CA ALA A 94 -4.09 -16.21 12.16
C ALA A 94 -3.23 -15.18 12.93
N VAL A 95 -3.50 -13.89 12.75
CA VAL A 95 -2.84 -12.83 13.54
C VAL A 95 -3.26 -12.88 15.01
N MET A 96 -4.53 -13.14 15.31
CA MET A 96 -4.98 -13.30 16.69
C MET A 96 -4.32 -14.49 17.38
N ALA A 97 -4.16 -15.62 16.69
CA ALA A 97 -3.44 -16.78 17.22
C ALA A 97 -1.96 -16.46 17.53
N VAL A 98 -1.33 -15.58 16.75
CA VAL A 98 0.01 -15.05 17.04
C VAL A 98 -0.01 -14.17 18.29
N ALA A 99 -1.02 -13.29 18.43
CA ALA A 99 -1.18 -12.48 19.63
C ALA A 99 -1.38 -13.34 20.89
N ASP A 100 -2.19 -14.40 20.81
CA ASP A 100 -2.36 -15.40 21.88
C ASP A 100 -1.03 -16.04 22.26
N LYS A 101 -0.26 -16.51 21.27
CA LYS A 101 1.06 -17.13 21.47
C LYS A 101 2.03 -16.20 22.20
N LEU A 102 1.96 -14.89 21.93
CA LEU A 102 2.79 -13.87 22.56
C LEU A 102 2.26 -13.39 23.92
N GLY A 103 1.08 -13.86 24.36
CA GLY A 103 0.41 -13.38 25.57
C GLY A 103 -0.10 -11.94 25.45
N LEU A 104 -0.44 -11.50 24.23
CA LEU A 104 -0.85 -10.13 23.90
C LEU A 104 -2.33 -10.02 23.47
N ALA A 105 -3.07 -11.13 23.41
CA ALA A 105 -4.44 -11.14 22.88
C ALA A 105 -5.40 -10.19 23.63
N ASP A 106 -5.29 -10.09 24.96
CA ASP A 106 -6.10 -9.16 25.76
C ASP A 106 -5.75 -7.68 25.55
N ARG A 107 -4.67 -7.40 24.80
CA ARG A 107 -4.11 -6.06 24.57
C ARG A 107 -4.22 -5.61 23.12
N VAL A 108 -4.77 -6.43 22.22
CA VAL A 108 -4.87 -6.10 20.80
C VAL A 108 -6.30 -6.29 20.30
N LYS A 109 -6.79 -5.31 19.55
CA LYS A 109 -8.07 -5.37 18.84
C LYS A 109 -7.81 -5.38 17.34
N ILE A 110 -8.34 -6.41 16.68
CA ILE A 110 -8.24 -6.55 15.23
C ILE A 110 -9.60 -6.22 14.61
N GLY A 111 -9.65 -5.14 13.84
CA GLY A 111 -10.77 -4.80 12.97
C GLY A 111 -10.60 -5.45 11.61
N VAL A 112 -11.70 -5.96 11.04
CA VAL A 112 -11.67 -6.59 9.72
C VAL A 112 -12.67 -5.90 8.80
N VAL A 113 -12.19 -5.41 7.66
CA VAL A 113 -13.03 -4.85 6.60
C VAL A 113 -13.31 -5.94 5.57
N THR A 114 -14.59 -6.19 5.32
CA THR A 114 -15.08 -7.23 4.41
C THR A 114 -16.15 -6.67 3.47
N GLY A 115 -16.50 -7.42 2.43
CA GLY A 115 -17.58 -7.08 1.49
C GLY A 115 -17.08 -6.67 0.10
N ASP A 116 -15.76 -6.68 -0.11
CA ASP A 116 -15.13 -6.44 -1.39
C ASP A 116 -15.41 -7.60 -2.37
N ASP A 117 -15.47 -8.84 -1.87
CA ASP A 117 -15.83 -10.03 -2.64
C ASP A 117 -17.30 -9.99 -3.07
N ILE A 118 -17.54 -9.76 -4.36
CA ILE A 118 -18.87 -9.71 -4.97
C ILE A 118 -19.18 -10.96 -5.80
N MET A 119 -18.38 -12.02 -5.70
CA MET A 119 -18.58 -13.24 -6.51
C MET A 119 -20.02 -13.79 -6.39
N GLY A 120 -20.60 -13.73 -5.20
CA GLY A 120 -21.97 -14.17 -4.95
C GLY A 120 -23.07 -13.31 -5.58
N SER A 121 -22.76 -12.06 -5.97
CA SER A 121 -23.71 -11.08 -6.50
C SER A 121 -23.51 -10.79 -7.99
N ILE A 122 -22.56 -11.45 -8.67
CA ILE A 122 -22.23 -11.15 -10.07
C ILE A 122 -23.43 -11.30 -11.00
N ASP A 123 -24.22 -12.37 -10.83
CA ASP A 123 -25.37 -12.61 -11.72
C ASP A 123 -26.45 -11.54 -11.52
N ASP A 124 -26.74 -11.16 -10.27
CA ASP A 124 -27.68 -10.08 -9.96
C ASP A 124 -27.23 -8.72 -10.55
N ILE A 125 -25.92 -8.44 -10.51
CA ILE A 125 -25.34 -7.22 -11.09
C ILE A 125 -25.50 -7.23 -12.61
N LEU A 126 -25.20 -8.36 -13.27
CA LEU A 126 -25.38 -8.51 -14.71
C LEU A 126 -26.85 -8.36 -15.13
N ASP A 127 -27.77 -8.93 -14.36
CA ASP A 127 -29.22 -8.86 -14.59
C ASP A 127 -29.79 -7.45 -14.37
N SER A 128 -29.13 -6.63 -13.54
CA SER A 128 -29.45 -5.20 -13.38
C SER A 128 -29.09 -4.34 -14.61
N GLY A 129 -28.35 -4.92 -15.56
CA GLY A 129 -27.92 -4.28 -16.79
C GLY A 129 -26.51 -3.69 -16.75
N GLU A 130 -25.81 -3.78 -15.61
CA GLU A 130 -24.40 -3.37 -15.51
C GLU A 130 -23.50 -4.43 -16.17
N PRO A 131 -22.84 -4.13 -17.30
CA PRO A 131 -22.05 -5.12 -18.04
C PRO A 131 -20.76 -5.53 -17.33
N LEU A 132 -20.31 -4.77 -16.31
CA LEU A 132 -18.98 -4.89 -15.72
C LEU A 132 -17.92 -4.92 -16.82
N ALA A 133 -18.03 -3.98 -17.76
CA ALA A 133 -17.20 -3.94 -18.95
C ALA A 133 -15.74 -3.68 -18.56
N ASN A 134 -14.83 -4.42 -19.18
CA ASN A 134 -13.41 -4.18 -19.02
C ASN A 134 -13.06 -2.75 -19.49
N ILE A 135 -12.38 -1.98 -18.65
CA ILE A 135 -12.15 -0.54 -18.84
C ILE A 135 -11.29 -0.25 -20.08
N GLU A 136 -10.43 -1.18 -20.49
CA GLU A 136 -9.52 -1.00 -21.63
C GLU A 136 -10.13 -1.50 -22.95
N THR A 137 -10.81 -2.65 -22.91
CA THR A 137 -11.25 -3.37 -24.11
C THR A 137 -12.75 -3.23 -24.39
N GLY A 138 -13.53 -2.83 -23.39
CA GLY A 138 -14.99 -2.82 -23.45
C GLY A 138 -15.65 -4.21 -23.44
N ALA A 139 -14.87 -5.29 -23.34
CA ALA A 139 -15.39 -6.65 -23.28
C ALA A 139 -16.28 -6.85 -22.04
N ARG A 140 -17.39 -7.58 -22.18
CA ARG A 140 -18.36 -7.76 -21.10
C ARG A 140 -17.90 -8.87 -20.18
N LEU A 141 -18.18 -8.75 -18.87
CA LEU A 141 -17.89 -9.85 -17.94
C LEU A 141 -18.66 -11.14 -18.31
N ALA A 142 -19.85 -10.99 -18.88
CA ALA A 142 -20.68 -12.10 -19.36
C ALA A 142 -19.93 -13.04 -20.33
N ASP A 143 -18.97 -12.52 -21.11
CA ASP A 143 -18.20 -13.28 -22.10
C ASP A 143 -17.20 -14.27 -21.44
N VAL A 144 -16.92 -14.09 -20.15
CA VAL A 144 -15.97 -14.91 -19.36
C VAL A 144 -16.56 -15.40 -18.04
N ARG A 145 -17.88 -15.24 -17.85
CA ARG A 145 -18.58 -15.50 -16.59
C ARG A 145 -18.44 -16.94 -16.11
N ASP A 146 -18.43 -17.89 -17.03
CA ASP A 146 -18.28 -19.33 -16.79
C ASP A 146 -16.90 -19.71 -16.22
N ARG A 147 -15.88 -18.85 -16.45
CA ARG A 147 -14.49 -19.05 -16.02
C ARG A 147 -14.06 -18.12 -14.88
N LEU A 148 -14.97 -17.27 -14.42
CA LEU A 148 -14.70 -16.28 -13.38
C LEU A 148 -14.26 -16.97 -12.08
N ALA A 149 -13.10 -16.56 -11.58
CA ALA A 149 -12.49 -17.12 -10.37
C ALA A 149 -12.61 -16.17 -9.18
N SER A 150 -12.61 -14.86 -9.42
CA SER A 150 -12.81 -13.85 -8.38
C SER A 150 -13.33 -12.53 -8.95
N ALA A 151 -14.02 -11.77 -8.10
CA ALA A 151 -14.46 -10.42 -8.38
C ALA A 151 -14.43 -9.63 -7.06
N ASN A 152 -13.53 -8.66 -6.97
CA ASN A 152 -13.32 -7.87 -5.77
C ASN A 152 -13.41 -6.37 -6.08
N VAL A 153 -14.23 -5.66 -5.32
CA VAL A 153 -14.41 -4.21 -5.42
C VAL A 153 -13.20 -3.50 -4.79
N TYR A 154 -12.73 -2.41 -5.41
CA TYR A 154 -11.79 -1.50 -4.77
C TYR A 154 -12.56 -0.63 -3.79
N PHE A 155 -12.60 -1.02 -2.52
CA PHE A 155 -13.15 -0.18 -1.48
C PHE A 155 -12.32 1.07 -1.21
N GLY A 156 -13.02 2.08 -0.71
CA GLY A 156 -12.43 3.29 -0.17
C GLY A 156 -12.04 3.16 1.30
N ALA A 157 -11.72 4.30 1.89
CA ALA A 157 -11.08 4.43 3.20
C ALA A 157 -12.06 4.51 4.38
N PHE A 158 -13.33 4.84 4.14
CA PHE A 158 -14.31 5.00 5.23
C PHE A 158 -14.51 3.73 6.07
N PRO A 159 -14.58 2.50 5.51
CA PRO A 159 -14.65 1.29 6.34
C PRO A 159 -13.42 1.07 7.23
N ILE A 160 -12.22 1.49 6.77
CA ILE A 160 -10.99 1.45 7.57
C ILE A 160 -11.10 2.46 8.73
N ALA A 161 -11.55 3.68 8.44
CA ALA A 161 -11.75 4.72 9.45
C ALA A 161 -12.76 4.30 10.52
N GLU A 162 -13.85 3.62 10.12
CA GLU A 162 -14.85 3.07 11.02
C GLU A 162 -14.26 1.97 11.93
N ALA A 163 -13.46 1.04 11.39
CA ALA A 163 -12.78 0.03 12.19
C ALA A 163 -11.83 0.66 13.23
N LEU A 164 -11.11 1.72 12.86
CA LEU A 164 -10.27 2.49 13.77
C LEU A 164 -11.11 3.23 14.84
N ALA A 165 -12.27 3.78 14.48
CA ALA A 165 -13.20 4.43 15.40
C ALA A 165 -13.78 3.46 16.45
N GLN A 166 -13.94 2.19 16.09
CA GLN A 166 -14.31 1.12 17.02
C GLN A 166 -13.14 0.65 17.91
N GLY A 167 -11.97 1.27 17.76
CA GLY A 167 -10.80 1.05 18.62
C GLY A 167 -9.91 -0.10 18.16
N ALA A 168 -9.88 -0.43 16.87
CA ALA A 168 -8.93 -1.39 16.33
C ALA A 168 -7.49 -0.85 16.43
N ASP A 169 -6.58 -1.70 16.90
CA ASP A 169 -5.13 -1.47 16.86
C ASP A 169 -4.55 -1.95 15.52
N ILE A 170 -5.18 -2.97 14.93
CA ILE A 170 -4.83 -3.51 13.62
C ILE A 170 -6.10 -3.56 12.78
N VAL A 171 -6.07 -2.98 11.59
CA VAL A 171 -7.13 -3.12 10.58
C VAL A 171 -6.63 -3.99 9.45
N ILE A 172 -7.34 -5.09 9.19
CA ILE A 172 -7.06 -6.01 8.08
C ILE A 172 -8.21 -5.89 7.08
N THR A 173 -7.88 -5.58 5.82
CA THR A 173 -8.85 -5.50 4.73
C THR A 173 -8.53 -6.50 3.62
N GLY A 174 -9.53 -6.77 2.76
CA GLY A 174 -9.34 -7.39 1.46
C GLY A 174 -8.90 -6.36 0.42
N ARG A 175 -9.55 -6.31 -0.74
CA ARG A 175 -9.24 -5.30 -1.77
C ARG A 175 -9.76 -3.91 -1.37
N CYS A 176 -8.87 -2.93 -1.36
CA CYS A 176 -9.16 -1.50 -1.33
C CYS A 176 -8.27 -0.78 -2.34
N THR A 177 -8.40 0.54 -2.50
CA THR A 177 -7.31 1.31 -3.14
C THR A 177 -6.11 1.34 -2.19
N ASP A 178 -4.91 1.41 -2.74
CA ASP A 178 -3.67 1.28 -1.95
C ASP A 178 -3.50 2.48 -1.02
N ALA A 179 -3.73 3.69 -1.55
CA ALA A 179 -3.83 4.92 -0.78
C ALA A 179 -4.88 4.89 0.35
N SER A 180 -5.97 4.10 0.25
CA SER A 180 -6.98 4.02 1.33
C SER A 180 -6.40 3.53 2.66
N LEU A 181 -5.29 2.80 2.65
CA LEU A 181 -4.59 2.37 3.87
C LEU A 181 -4.03 3.56 4.67
N ALA A 182 -3.68 4.66 3.99
CA ALA A 182 -3.25 5.90 4.62
C ALA A 182 -4.42 6.88 4.84
N VAL A 183 -5.37 6.94 3.89
CA VAL A 183 -6.54 7.84 3.98
C VAL A 183 -7.44 7.45 5.17
N GLY A 184 -7.61 6.17 5.46
CA GLY A 184 -8.47 5.68 6.55
C GLY A 184 -8.08 6.25 7.92
N PRO A 185 -6.80 6.15 8.33
CA PRO A 185 -6.27 6.86 9.50
C PRO A 185 -6.53 8.37 9.49
N MET A 186 -6.35 9.05 8.36
CA MET A 186 -6.56 10.51 8.29
C MET A 186 -8.03 10.88 8.50
N ILE A 187 -8.97 10.13 7.89
CA ILE A 187 -10.41 10.29 8.12
C ILE A 187 -10.75 10.06 9.60
N HIS A 188 -10.22 9.00 10.21
CA HIS A 188 -10.45 8.68 11.62
C HIS A 188 -9.97 9.80 12.54
N GLU A 189 -8.76 10.32 12.31
CA GLU A 189 -8.11 11.27 13.21
C GLU A 189 -8.64 12.70 13.10
N PHE A 190 -9.11 13.09 11.92
CA PHE A 190 -9.59 14.44 11.62
C PHE A 190 -11.11 14.56 11.45
N GLY A 191 -11.83 13.43 11.41
CA GLY A 191 -13.29 13.42 11.27
C GLY A 191 -13.77 13.98 9.93
N TRP A 192 -12.96 13.88 8.87
CA TRP A 192 -13.32 14.35 7.54
C TRP A 192 -14.52 13.58 6.98
N GLN A 193 -15.39 14.30 6.28
CA GLN A 193 -16.64 13.79 5.74
C GLN A 193 -16.51 13.42 4.26
N ALA A 194 -17.43 12.61 3.75
CA ALA A 194 -17.44 12.18 2.34
C ALA A 194 -17.54 13.33 1.31
N ASN A 195 -17.97 14.52 1.75
CA ASN A 195 -18.04 15.73 0.93
C ASN A 195 -16.86 16.70 1.15
N ASP A 196 -15.87 16.35 1.98
CA ASP A 196 -14.64 17.13 2.17
C ASP A 196 -13.63 16.84 1.03
N TRP A 197 -14.03 17.06 -0.22
CA TRP A 197 -13.30 16.55 -1.40
C TRP A 197 -11.83 17.00 -1.47
N ASP A 198 -11.53 18.24 -1.14
CA ASP A 198 -10.14 18.73 -1.15
C ASP A 198 -9.27 18.01 -0.11
N ARG A 199 -9.82 17.72 1.07
CA ARG A 199 -9.11 17.00 2.14
C ARG A 199 -8.95 15.52 1.79
N LEU A 200 -10.00 14.90 1.26
CA LEU A 200 -9.93 13.52 0.78
C LEU A 200 -8.94 13.40 -0.38
N SER A 201 -8.89 14.38 -1.29
CA SER A 201 -7.90 14.40 -2.35
C SER A 201 -6.50 14.56 -1.79
N ALA A 202 -6.27 15.50 -0.86
CA ALA A 202 -4.98 15.66 -0.21
C ALA A 202 -4.51 14.37 0.51
N ALA A 203 -5.43 13.67 1.17
CA ALA A 203 -5.17 12.39 1.82
C ALA A 203 -4.78 11.30 0.81
N THR A 204 -5.51 11.21 -0.30
CA THR A 204 -5.23 10.25 -1.38
C THR A 204 -3.88 10.53 -2.01
N ILE A 205 -3.53 11.79 -2.27
CA ILE A 205 -2.20 12.16 -2.78
C ILE A 205 -1.10 11.83 -1.77
N ALA A 206 -1.32 12.09 -0.47
CA ALA A 206 -0.37 11.72 0.57
C ALA A 206 -0.15 10.19 0.62
N GLY A 207 -1.22 9.41 0.54
CA GLY A 207 -1.17 7.95 0.43
C GLY A 207 -0.42 7.47 -0.82
N HIS A 208 -0.76 8.03 -1.99
CA HIS A 208 -0.12 7.75 -3.28
C HIS A 208 1.39 8.05 -3.27
N ILE A 209 1.82 9.08 -2.53
CA ILE A 209 3.25 9.38 -2.38
C ILE A 209 3.97 8.34 -1.52
N ILE A 210 3.33 7.81 -0.47
CA ILE A 210 4.02 6.91 0.46
C ILE A 210 3.87 5.43 0.10
N GLU A 211 2.93 5.05 -0.75
CA GLU A 211 2.84 3.68 -1.27
C GLU A 211 4.05 3.32 -2.16
N CYS A 212 4.06 2.07 -2.65
CA CYS A 212 5.15 1.52 -3.48
C CYS A 212 6.55 1.51 -2.80
N GLY A 213 6.60 1.49 -1.47
CA GLY A 213 7.83 1.29 -0.71
C GLY A 213 8.76 2.49 -0.73
N ALA A 214 10.03 2.28 -1.02
CA ALA A 214 11.05 3.32 -0.95
C ALA A 214 11.06 4.31 -2.14
N GLN A 215 10.06 4.31 -3.02
CA GLN A 215 10.12 5.08 -4.28
C GLN A 215 10.25 6.60 -4.04
N ALA A 216 9.40 7.18 -3.18
CA ALA A 216 9.48 8.60 -2.83
C ALA A 216 10.74 8.99 -2.04
N THR A 217 11.46 8.01 -1.48
CA THR A 217 12.73 8.19 -0.76
C THR A 217 13.95 7.82 -1.60
N GLY A 218 13.78 7.61 -2.91
CA GLY A 218 14.87 7.44 -3.86
C GLY A 218 15.04 6.01 -4.40
N GLY A 219 14.28 5.03 -3.92
CA GLY A 219 14.45 3.62 -4.31
C GLY A 219 14.31 3.34 -5.80
N ASN A 220 13.59 4.21 -6.52
CA ASN A 220 13.45 4.17 -7.97
C ASN A 220 13.60 5.57 -8.62
N CYS A 221 14.25 6.50 -7.93
CA CYS A 221 14.40 7.87 -8.44
C CYS A 221 15.48 7.94 -9.51
N MET A 222 15.21 8.62 -10.61
CA MET A 222 16.14 8.80 -11.72
C MET A 222 17.03 10.03 -11.56
N ALA A 223 16.48 11.12 -11.00
CA ALA A 223 17.23 12.34 -10.75
C ALA A 223 18.40 12.08 -9.80
N ASP A 224 19.65 12.33 -10.24
CA ASP A 224 20.87 12.20 -9.41
C ASP A 224 20.90 10.93 -8.52
N TRP A 225 20.49 9.79 -9.09
CA TRP A 225 20.28 8.54 -8.35
C TRP A 225 21.57 7.99 -7.73
N GLU A 226 22.72 8.28 -8.34
CA GLU A 226 24.04 7.89 -7.83
C GLU A 226 24.39 8.59 -6.50
N GLN A 227 23.69 9.67 -6.15
CA GLN A 227 23.90 10.45 -4.92
C GLN A 227 22.92 10.09 -3.80
N ILE A 228 22.19 8.99 -3.93
CA ILE A 228 21.27 8.53 -2.88
C ILE A 228 22.08 7.83 -1.80
N ASP A 229 22.06 8.40 -0.61
CA ASP A 229 22.77 7.89 0.55
C ASP A 229 22.24 6.51 0.95
N ASP A 230 23.14 5.57 1.23
CA ASP A 230 22.85 4.24 1.78
C ASP A 230 21.58 3.55 1.23
N MET A 231 21.56 3.30 -0.08
CA MET A 231 20.44 2.57 -0.72
C MET A 231 20.23 1.15 -0.15
N ALA A 232 21.25 0.56 0.51
CA ALA A 232 21.12 -0.75 1.13
C ALA A 232 20.16 -0.70 2.33
N HIS A 233 20.21 0.37 3.12
CA HIS A 233 19.33 0.63 4.26
C HIS A 233 18.39 1.83 3.99
N ILE A 234 17.83 1.88 2.79
CA ILE A 234 16.94 2.98 2.39
C ILE A 234 15.72 3.06 3.33
N GLY A 235 15.47 4.25 3.88
CA GLY A 235 14.30 4.49 4.71
C GLY A 235 13.05 4.59 3.84
N TYR A 236 11.94 3.98 4.28
CA TYR A 236 10.66 4.10 3.60
C TYR A 236 9.99 5.45 3.94
N PRO A 237 9.11 5.97 3.07
CA PRO A 237 8.54 7.31 3.24
C PRO A 237 7.58 7.39 4.41
N ILE A 238 7.46 8.59 4.96
CA ILE A 238 6.54 9.01 6.02
C ILE A 238 5.84 10.28 5.55
N VAL A 239 4.54 10.39 5.80
CA VAL A 239 3.82 11.67 5.69
C VAL A 239 3.42 12.19 7.07
N GLU A 240 3.73 13.45 7.32
CA GLU A 240 3.25 14.23 8.44
C GLU A 240 2.07 15.08 7.96
N VAL A 241 0.85 14.65 8.23
CA VAL A 241 -0.37 15.25 7.68
C VAL A 241 -1.08 16.09 8.72
N SER A 242 -1.45 17.32 8.37
CA SER A 242 -2.20 18.23 9.22
C SER A 242 -3.70 18.19 8.92
N GLU A 243 -4.50 18.62 9.89
CA GLU A 243 -5.98 18.62 9.83
C GLU A 243 -6.60 19.41 8.64
N ASP A 244 -5.85 20.33 8.01
CA ASP A 244 -6.28 21.06 6.81
C ASP A 244 -5.96 20.34 5.50
N GLY A 245 -5.29 19.19 5.55
CA GLY A 245 -4.84 18.43 4.38
C GLY A 245 -3.47 18.87 3.86
N THR A 246 -2.79 19.85 4.46
CA THR A 246 -1.38 20.09 4.12
C THR A 246 -0.49 19.02 4.77
N PHE A 247 0.56 18.61 4.07
CA PHE A 247 1.44 17.57 4.60
C PHE A 247 2.90 17.72 4.17
N VAL A 248 3.78 17.06 4.91
CA VAL A 248 5.21 16.96 4.62
C VAL A 248 5.59 15.50 4.41
N VAL A 249 6.24 15.21 3.29
CA VAL A 249 6.85 13.92 2.98
C VAL A 249 8.26 13.93 3.55
N THR A 250 8.61 12.87 4.28
CA THR A 250 9.92 12.68 4.89
C THR A 250 10.27 11.19 5.00
N LYS A 251 11.33 10.86 5.73
CA LYS A 251 11.79 9.50 6.01
C LYS A 251 12.47 9.47 7.38
N PRO A 252 12.69 8.29 8.00
CA PRO A 252 13.54 8.19 9.18
C PRO A 252 14.92 8.81 8.95
N GLU A 253 15.39 9.61 9.91
CA GLU A 253 16.67 10.35 9.79
C GLU A 253 17.87 9.41 9.84
N GLN A 254 17.75 8.31 10.59
CA GLN A 254 18.79 7.30 10.81
C GLN A 254 19.01 6.37 9.61
N MET A 255 18.12 6.41 8.62
CA MET A 255 18.13 5.52 7.46
C MET A 255 18.67 6.23 6.21
N GLY A 256 19.07 5.46 5.20
CA GLY A 256 19.45 5.99 3.89
C GLY A 256 18.27 6.60 3.12
N GLY A 257 18.50 6.95 1.87
CA GLY A 257 17.52 7.54 0.97
C GLY A 257 17.60 9.06 0.89
N ARG A 258 16.77 9.63 0.03
CA ARG A 258 16.63 11.06 -0.20
C ARG A 258 15.18 11.41 -0.49
N VAL A 259 14.63 12.38 0.24
CA VAL A 259 13.33 12.99 -0.05
C VAL A 259 13.54 14.41 -0.54
N ASN A 260 13.32 14.61 -1.84
CA ASN A 260 13.35 15.92 -2.46
C ASN A 260 12.20 16.08 -3.46
N VAL A 261 12.02 17.29 -3.99
CA VAL A 261 10.91 17.55 -4.93
C VAL A 261 10.97 16.59 -6.13
N ALA A 262 12.15 16.23 -6.63
CA ALA A 262 12.27 15.29 -7.74
C ALA A 262 11.79 13.87 -7.38
N SER A 263 12.22 13.31 -6.24
CA SER A 263 11.81 11.97 -5.81
C SER A 263 10.32 11.87 -5.53
N VAL A 264 9.74 12.90 -4.91
CA VAL A 264 8.29 12.98 -4.67
C VAL A 264 7.53 13.15 -5.98
N THR A 265 8.04 13.96 -6.93
CA THR A 265 7.39 14.15 -8.24
C THR A 265 7.39 12.87 -9.06
N GLU A 266 8.49 12.11 -9.06
CA GLU A 266 8.56 10.83 -9.78
C GLU A 266 7.54 9.82 -9.24
N GLN A 267 7.36 9.73 -7.91
CA GLN A 267 6.30 8.91 -7.32
C GLN A 267 4.91 9.44 -7.63
N LEU A 268 4.69 10.75 -7.58
CA LEU A 268 3.40 11.36 -7.91
C LEU A 268 2.93 11.04 -9.33
N LEU A 269 3.86 10.94 -10.29
CA LEU A 269 3.53 10.65 -11.68
C LEU A 269 3.48 9.14 -11.98
N TYR A 270 3.79 8.29 -11.00
CA TYR A 270 3.75 6.84 -11.13
C TYR A 270 2.30 6.34 -11.28
N GLU A 271 2.06 5.49 -12.29
CA GLU A 271 0.76 4.85 -12.56
C GLU A 271 -0.43 5.83 -12.70
N ILE A 272 -0.17 7.07 -13.12
CA ILE A 272 -1.22 8.06 -13.39
C ILE A 272 -1.68 7.98 -14.84
N GLY A 273 -3.00 7.87 -15.02
CA GLY A 273 -3.69 8.04 -16.29
C GLY A 273 -3.95 9.52 -16.60
N ASP A 274 -5.20 9.97 -16.42
CA ASP A 274 -5.57 11.39 -16.58
C ASP A 274 -5.30 12.17 -15.29
N PRO A 275 -4.36 13.11 -15.27
CA PRO A 275 -4.03 13.89 -14.07
C PRO A 275 -5.16 14.82 -13.59
N ASN A 276 -6.15 15.14 -14.42
CA ASN A 276 -7.31 15.96 -14.00
C ASN A 276 -8.42 15.12 -13.37
N GLU A 277 -8.39 13.80 -13.59
CA GLU A 277 -9.48 12.86 -13.31
C GLU A 277 -8.92 11.56 -12.72
N TYR A 278 -8.01 11.66 -11.74
CA TYR A 278 -7.51 10.48 -11.04
C TYR A 278 -8.59 9.95 -10.09
N LYS A 279 -9.30 8.91 -10.53
CA LYS A 279 -10.47 8.36 -9.85
C LYS A 279 -10.07 7.34 -8.80
N THR A 280 -10.48 7.60 -7.56
CA THR A 280 -10.46 6.62 -6.47
C THR A 280 -11.88 6.37 -5.95
N ALA A 281 -12.03 5.42 -5.03
CA ALA A 281 -13.31 5.09 -4.43
C ALA A 281 -13.93 6.24 -3.63
N ASP A 282 -13.10 7.09 -2.99
CA ASP A 282 -13.57 8.14 -2.07
C ASP A 282 -13.63 9.53 -2.72
N VAL A 283 -12.86 9.76 -3.79
CA VAL A 283 -12.69 11.10 -4.38
C VAL A 283 -12.08 11.00 -5.79
N VAL A 284 -12.36 12.00 -6.64
CA VAL A 284 -11.58 12.22 -7.87
C VAL A 284 -10.56 13.32 -7.62
N CYS A 285 -9.28 13.01 -7.74
CA CYS A 285 -8.17 13.93 -7.46
C CYS A 285 -7.76 14.72 -8.71
N ASP A 286 -7.48 16.00 -8.53
CA ASP A 286 -6.87 16.84 -9.56
C ASP A 286 -5.38 17.08 -9.26
N PHE A 287 -4.53 16.27 -9.89
CA PHE A 287 -3.08 16.32 -9.71
C PHE A 287 -2.48 17.62 -10.25
N THR A 288 -3.19 18.36 -11.12
CA THR A 288 -2.69 19.61 -11.71
C THR A 288 -2.62 20.77 -10.71
N THR A 289 -3.25 20.59 -9.54
CA THR A 289 -3.31 21.61 -8.47
C THR A 289 -2.22 21.47 -7.42
N ILE A 290 -1.50 20.34 -7.42
CA ILE A 290 -0.50 20.01 -6.40
C ILE A 290 0.67 21.01 -6.46
N GLN A 291 1.01 21.58 -5.31
CA GLN A 291 2.19 22.43 -5.14
C GLN A 291 3.19 21.75 -4.23
N LEU A 292 4.41 21.54 -4.72
CA LEU A 292 5.52 20.99 -3.96
C LEU A 292 6.53 22.08 -3.59
N GLU A 293 6.96 22.09 -2.34
CA GLU A 293 7.96 23.01 -1.80
C GLU A 293 9.03 22.23 -1.03
N GLN A 294 10.31 22.43 -1.36
CA GLN A 294 11.41 21.90 -0.58
C GLN A 294 11.60 22.74 0.69
N LEU A 295 11.25 22.19 1.86
CA LEU A 295 11.39 22.92 3.13
C LEU A 295 12.80 22.79 3.72
N ALA A 296 13.37 21.59 3.63
CA ALA A 296 14.67 21.24 4.19
C ALA A 296 15.17 19.94 3.52
N PRO A 297 16.44 19.52 3.72
CA PRO A 297 16.86 18.17 3.33
C PRO A 297 15.89 17.12 3.86
N ASN A 298 15.49 16.18 3.00
CA ASN A 298 14.53 15.12 3.32
C ASN A 298 13.13 15.56 3.77
N ARG A 299 12.72 16.81 3.46
CA ARG A 299 11.38 17.32 3.79
C ARG A 299 10.80 18.11 2.62
N VAL A 300 9.74 17.57 2.03
CA VAL A 300 8.99 18.18 0.93
C VAL A 300 7.57 18.41 1.38
N ARG A 301 7.11 19.66 1.34
CA ARG A 301 5.72 20.01 1.62
C ARG A 301 4.88 19.88 0.36
N ALA A 302 3.68 19.34 0.52
CA ALA A 302 2.63 19.37 -0.49
C ALA A 302 1.43 20.20 0.00
N SER A 303 0.85 20.99 -0.90
CA SER A 303 -0.31 21.84 -0.63
C SER A 303 -1.09 22.18 -1.91
N GLY A 304 -2.20 22.93 -1.77
CA GLY A 304 -2.98 23.43 -2.91
C GLY A 304 -3.87 22.38 -3.60
N ILE A 305 -3.93 21.17 -3.05
CA ILE A 305 -4.58 19.99 -3.64
C ILE A 305 -6.10 20.15 -3.67
N ARG A 306 -6.71 19.89 -4.83
CA ARG A 306 -8.16 19.96 -5.03
C ARG A 306 -8.75 18.62 -5.43
N GLY A 307 -9.97 18.39 -4.96
CA GLY A 307 -10.76 17.19 -5.27
C GLY A 307 -12.12 17.53 -5.88
N LYS A 308 -12.70 16.52 -6.52
CA LYS A 308 -14.06 16.50 -7.05
C LYS A 308 -14.86 15.37 -6.36
N PRO A 309 -16.21 15.38 -6.43
CA PRO A 309 -17.02 14.30 -5.89
C PRO A 309 -16.52 12.91 -6.31
N ALA A 310 -16.68 11.93 -5.43
CA ALA A 310 -16.38 10.54 -5.74
C ALA A 310 -17.11 10.07 -7.02
N PRO A 311 -16.53 9.14 -7.78
CA PRO A 311 -17.22 8.52 -8.91
C PRO A 311 -18.52 7.84 -8.48
N ALA A 312 -19.52 7.81 -9.37
CA ALA A 312 -20.78 7.09 -9.11
C ALA A 312 -20.65 5.56 -9.12
N GLN A 313 -19.49 5.03 -9.54
CA GLN A 313 -19.22 3.60 -9.71
C GLN A 313 -17.90 3.24 -9.04
N PHE A 314 -17.80 2.00 -8.54
CA PHE A 314 -16.53 1.44 -8.07
C PHE A 314 -15.81 0.66 -9.17
N LYS A 315 -14.47 0.62 -9.08
CA LYS A 315 -13.63 -0.31 -9.86
C LYS A 315 -13.77 -1.72 -9.29
N VAL A 316 -13.95 -2.71 -10.15
CA VAL A 316 -13.92 -4.14 -9.80
C VAL A 316 -12.70 -4.79 -10.45
N SER A 317 -11.89 -5.52 -9.69
CA SER A 317 -10.92 -6.46 -10.25
C SER A 317 -11.56 -7.83 -10.34
N ALA A 318 -11.78 -8.27 -11.58
CA ALA A 318 -12.32 -9.58 -11.92
C ALA A 318 -11.23 -10.43 -12.58
N SER A 319 -10.98 -11.63 -12.04
CA SER A 319 -9.99 -12.56 -12.56
C SER A 319 -10.66 -13.86 -12.99
N TYR A 320 -10.26 -14.39 -14.15
CA TYR A 320 -10.74 -15.67 -14.67
C TYR A 320 -9.57 -16.50 -15.20
N MET A 321 -9.76 -17.82 -15.28
CA MET A 321 -8.70 -18.72 -15.75
C MET A 321 -8.51 -18.60 -17.28
N SER A 322 -7.31 -18.21 -17.72
CA SER A 322 -6.94 -18.06 -19.13
C SER A 322 -5.58 -18.72 -19.45
N GLY A 323 -5.52 -20.05 -19.36
CA GLY A 323 -4.32 -20.84 -19.69
C GLY A 323 -3.11 -20.62 -18.77
N TYR A 324 -1.92 -21.03 -19.23
CA TYR A 324 -0.67 -20.90 -18.48
C TYR A 324 0.31 -20.01 -19.24
N LYS A 325 0.97 -19.10 -18.52
CA LYS A 325 2.04 -18.26 -19.05
C LYS A 325 3.09 -18.05 -17.95
N THR A 326 4.37 -18.17 -18.31
CA THR A 326 5.49 -17.85 -17.43
C THR A 326 6.41 -16.87 -18.13
N THR A 327 6.69 -15.74 -17.48
CA THR A 327 7.66 -14.73 -17.92
C THR A 327 8.36 -14.19 -16.67
N GLY A 328 9.68 -14.05 -16.71
CA GLY A 328 10.46 -13.50 -15.60
C GLY A 328 11.58 -12.62 -16.14
N THR A 329 11.55 -11.34 -15.78
CA THR A 329 12.55 -10.35 -16.19
C THR A 329 12.72 -9.34 -15.06
N ILE A 330 13.96 -8.97 -14.75
CA ILE A 330 14.27 -7.76 -13.97
C ILE A 330 14.82 -6.75 -14.97
N VAL A 331 14.20 -5.57 -15.03
CA VAL A 331 14.55 -4.54 -16.02
C VAL A 331 15.28 -3.39 -15.35
N TYR A 332 16.43 -3.00 -15.89
CA TYR A 332 17.11 -1.76 -15.54
C TYR A 332 16.99 -0.78 -16.71
N GLY A 333 16.30 0.34 -16.48
CA GLY A 333 16.04 1.34 -17.51
C GLY A 333 17.23 2.27 -17.81
N TRP A 334 17.26 2.80 -19.03
CA TRP A 334 18.10 3.94 -19.46
C TRP A 334 17.98 5.13 -18.46
N PRO A 335 18.96 6.05 -18.35
CA PRO A 335 20.26 6.10 -19.04
C PRO A 335 21.28 5.08 -18.57
N ASP A 336 21.36 4.84 -17.27
CA ASP A 336 22.47 4.09 -16.67
C ASP A 336 22.15 2.62 -16.36
N ALA A 337 21.48 1.90 -17.27
CA ALA A 337 20.99 0.54 -17.00
C ALA A 337 22.05 -0.40 -16.39
N VAL A 338 23.26 -0.42 -16.94
CA VAL A 338 24.37 -1.24 -16.44
C VAL A 338 24.83 -0.80 -15.05
N LYS A 339 24.98 0.51 -14.81
CA LYS A 339 25.38 1.01 -13.48
C LYS A 339 24.31 0.71 -12.43
N LYS A 340 23.02 0.83 -12.79
CA LYS A 340 21.90 0.49 -11.91
C LYS A 340 21.90 -1.00 -11.56
N ALA A 341 22.18 -1.88 -12.53
CA ALA A 341 22.33 -3.32 -12.29
C ALA A 341 23.51 -3.61 -11.33
N GLN A 342 24.65 -2.96 -11.53
CA GLN A 342 25.81 -3.08 -10.63
C GLN A 342 25.51 -2.50 -9.24
N ALA A 343 24.73 -1.42 -9.13
CA ALA A 343 24.30 -0.88 -7.86
C ALA A 343 23.37 -1.84 -7.11
N ALA A 344 22.42 -2.47 -7.81
CA ALA A 344 21.56 -3.49 -7.24
C ALA A 344 22.34 -4.71 -6.72
N ASP A 345 23.36 -5.18 -7.46
CA ASP A 345 24.28 -6.23 -6.98
C ASP A 345 25.01 -5.79 -5.69
N ARG A 346 25.55 -4.56 -5.63
CA ARG A 346 26.19 -4.03 -4.42
C ARG A 346 25.22 -3.96 -3.23
N ILE A 347 24.01 -3.49 -3.46
CA ILE A 347 22.94 -3.39 -2.44
C ILE A 347 22.61 -4.77 -1.90
N LEU A 348 22.39 -5.75 -2.77
CA LEU A 348 22.07 -7.12 -2.36
C LEU A 348 23.21 -7.74 -1.55
N ARG A 349 24.46 -7.58 -2.01
CA ARG A 349 25.66 -8.05 -1.30
C ARG A 349 25.80 -7.44 0.08
N GLN A 350 25.53 -6.14 0.22
CA GLN A 350 25.56 -5.48 1.53
C GLN A 350 24.51 -6.10 2.46
N ARG A 351 23.25 -6.19 2.01
CA ARG A 351 22.14 -6.78 2.77
C ARG A 351 22.36 -8.24 3.18
N LEU A 352 23.10 -9.01 2.38
CA LEU A 352 23.50 -10.38 2.69
C LEU A 352 24.57 -10.41 3.80
N ARG A 353 25.58 -9.52 3.73
CA ARG A 353 26.60 -9.39 4.78
C ARG A 353 26.01 -8.93 6.11
N ASP A 354 25.06 -7.99 6.10
CA ASP A 354 24.42 -7.49 7.32
C ASP A 354 23.63 -8.59 8.04
N ARG A 355 23.21 -9.63 7.30
CA ARG A 355 22.56 -10.84 7.83
C ARG A 355 23.56 -11.94 8.23
N GLY A 356 24.87 -11.69 8.12
CA GLY A 356 25.91 -12.68 8.39
C GLY A 356 25.90 -13.87 7.42
N LEU A 357 25.36 -13.69 6.21
CA LEU A 357 25.30 -14.75 5.21
C LEU A 357 26.61 -14.79 4.40
N GLU A 358 27.27 -15.94 4.43
CA GLU A 358 28.46 -16.23 3.63
C GLU A 358 28.11 -17.18 2.48
N PHE A 359 28.71 -16.97 1.32
CA PHE A 359 28.47 -17.76 0.12
C PHE A 359 29.78 -18.32 -0.43
N ASP A 360 29.79 -19.61 -0.76
CA ASP A 360 30.97 -20.28 -1.34
C ASP A 360 31.37 -19.68 -2.71
N ALA A 361 30.41 -19.14 -3.45
CA ALA A 361 30.63 -18.47 -4.73
C ALA A 361 29.59 -17.36 -4.96
N MET A 362 30.05 -16.27 -5.59
CA MET A 362 29.18 -15.21 -6.10
C MET A 362 29.54 -14.93 -7.57
N LEU A 363 28.59 -15.16 -8.46
CA LEU A 363 28.75 -14.95 -9.91
C LEU A 363 28.12 -13.60 -10.29
N THR A 364 28.80 -12.82 -11.12
CA THR A 364 28.38 -11.49 -11.60
C THR A 364 28.50 -11.39 -13.10
#